data_AF-A0AA42N431-F1
#
_entry.id   AF-A0AA42N431-F1
#
_cell.length_a   1.000
_cell.length_b   1.000
_cell.length_c   1.000
_cell.angle_alpha   90.00
_cell.angle_beta   90.00
_cell.angle_gamma   90.00
#
_symmetry.space_group_name_H-M   'P 1'
#
loop_
_entity.id
_entity.type
_entity.pdbx_description
1 polymer ?
#
loop_
_entity_poly.entity_id
_entity_poly.type
_entity_poly.pdbx_seq_one_letter_code
_entity_poly.pdbx_strand_id
1 'polypeptide(L)'
;MATIKHYKVVAALPAVLEPDAIYLVRVGAGYEQFVTNGSGTVVAYPLNMPRALPFWSSDGTREDIPLTTNGELPFWLSDGTPANITVVTSG
;
A
#
# COMPACT_ATOMS: atom_id res chain seq x y z
N MET A 1 10.60 11.72 -24.28
CA MET A 1 10.32 11.64 -22.83
C MET A 1 8.92 12.17 -22.60
N ALA A 2 8.06 11.43 -21.89
CA ALA A 2 6.73 11.91 -21.53
C ALA A 2 6.80 12.79 -20.27
N THR A 3 5.99 13.84 -20.22
CA THR A 3 5.85 14.70 -19.04
C THR A 3 4.84 14.09 -18.08
N ILE A 4 5.20 13.98 -16.80
CA ILE A 4 4.27 13.58 -15.74
C ILE A 4 3.89 14.79 -14.89
N LYS A 5 2.60 14.97 -14.62
CA LYS A 5 2.07 16.05 -13.79
C LYS A 5 1.90 15.57 -12.34
N HIS A 6 2.36 16.35 -11.37
CA HIS A 6 2.20 16.02 -9.95
C HIS A 6 1.26 16.98 -9.25
N TYR A 7 0.16 16.46 -8.70
CA TYR A 7 -0.80 17.21 -7.88
C TYR A 7 -0.59 16.85 -6.42
N LYS A 8 0.13 17.74 -5.72
CA LYS A 8 0.49 17.53 -4.32
C LYS A 8 -0.68 17.92 -3.41
N VAL A 9 -1.19 16.94 -2.66
CA VAL A 9 -2.04 17.13 -1.48
C VAL A 9 -3.34 17.85 -1.82
N VAL A 10 -4.14 17.22 -2.68
CA VAL A 10 -5.51 17.66 -2.97
C VAL A 10 -6.45 17.16 -1.86
N ALA A 11 -7.45 17.98 -1.50
CA ALA A 11 -8.40 17.63 -0.44
C ALA A 11 -9.33 16.47 -0.83
N ALA A 12 -9.56 16.27 -2.13
CA ALA A 12 -10.31 15.18 -2.71
C ALA A 12 -9.79 14.92 -4.14
N LEU A 13 -10.03 13.72 -4.67
CA LEU A 13 -9.72 13.40 -6.06
C LEU A 13 -10.64 14.23 -6.99
N PRO A 14 -10.11 14.96 -7.99
CA PRO A 14 -10.94 15.75 -8.90
C PRO A 14 -11.92 14.88 -9.71
N ALA A 15 -13.10 15.43 -10.02
CA ALA A 15 -14.09 14.74 -10.86
C ALA A 15 -13.62 14.53 -12.31
N VAL A 16 -12.72 15.40 -12.79
CA VAL A 16 -12.06 15.30 -14.10
C VAL A 16 -10.58 15.18 -13.87
N LEU A 17 -9.98 14.09 -14.35
CA LEU A 17 -8.57 13.80 -14.17
C LEU A 17 -7.77 14.17 -15.42
N GLU A 18 -6.57 14.68 -15.19
CA GLU A 18 -5.65 14.97 -16.28
C GLU A 18 -4.91 13.71 -16.72
N PRO A 19 -4.64 13.56 -18.02
CA PRO A 19 -3.72 12.55 -18.51
C PRO A 19 -2.32 12.68 -17.90
N ASP A 20 -1.68 11.53 -17.72
CA ASP A 20 -0.27 11.41 -17.30
C ASP A 20 0.03 12.13 -15.98
N ALA A 21 -0.82 11.89 -14.97
CA ALA A 21 -0.77 12.59 -13.69
C ALA A 21 -0.67 11.65 -12.47
N ILE A 22 -0.06 12.17 -11.40
CA ILE A 22 -0.05 11.58 -10.06
C ILE A 22 -0.77 12.53 -9.10
N TYR A 23 -1.82 12.04 -8.44
CA TYR A 23 -2.56 12.76 -7.41
C TYR A 23 -2.27 12.17 -6.04
N LEU A 24 -1.84 13.02 -5.09
CA LEU A 24 -1.71 12.66 -3.67
C LEU A 24 -2.93 13.24 -2.94
N VAL A 25 -3.93 12.41 -2.63
CA VAL A 25 -5.23 12.82 -2.08
C VAL A 25 -5.25 12.57 -0.58
N ARG A 26 -5.60 13.58 0.24
CA ARG A 26 -5.62 13.42 1.70
C ARG A 26 -6.66 12.39 2.15
N VAL A 27 -6.26 11.47 3.03
CA VAL A 27 -7.13 10.49 3.70
C VAL A 27 -6.66 10.31 5.14
N GLY A 28 -7.52 10.61 6.12
CA GLY A 28 -7.17 10.56 7.54
C GLY A 28 -5.95 11.42 7.88
N ALA A 29 -4.92 10.81 8.47
CA ALA A 29 -3.64 11.47 8.78
C ALA A 29 -2.62 11.44 7.62
N GLY A 30 -2.92 10.76 6.51
CA GLY A 30 -2.01 10.52 5.39
C GLY A 30 -2.61 10.91 4.03
N TYR A 31 -2.18 10.20 2.97
CA TYR A 31 -2.70 10.36 1.62
C TYR A 31 -2.75 9.01 0.87
N GLU A 32 -3.64 8.93 -0.11
CA GLU A 32 -3.66 7.88 -1.12
C GLU A 32 -3.10 8.42 -2.44
N GLN A 33 -2.41 7.56 -3.20
CA GLN A 33 -1.85 7.91 -4.50
C GLN A 33 -2.73 7.38 -5.64
N PHE A 34 -3.10 8.25 -6.57
CA PHE A 34 -3.80 7.87 -7.81
C PHE A 34 -2.92 8.24 -8.99
N VAL A 35 -2.83 7.33 -9.98
CA VAL A 35 -2.05 7.53 -11.20
C VAL A 35 -2.97 7.42 -12.40
N THR A 36 -2.87 8.33 -13.36
CA THR A 36 -3.61 8.28 -14.62
C THR A 36 -2.71 7.93 -15.80
N ASN A 37 -3.26 7.21 -16.77
CA ASN A 37 -2.62 7.01 -18.07
C ASN A 37 -2.81 8.21 -19.00
N GLY A 38 -2.33 8.10 -20.25
CA GLY A 38 -2.47 9.12 -21.28
C GLY A 38 -3.90 9.45 -21.73
N SER A 39 -4.93 8.74 -21.24
CA SER A 39 -6.34 9.10 -21.45
C SER A 39 -7.00 9.74 -20.22
N GLY A 40 -6.25 9.97 -19.13
CA GLY A 40 -6.81 10.50 -17.88
C GLY A 40 -7.62 9.47 -17.09
N THR A 41 -7.50 8.18 -17.41
CA THR A 41 -8.16 7.10 -16.65
C THR A 41 -7.26 6.68 -15.50
N VAL A 42 -7.82 6.53 -14.29
CA VAL A 42 -7.07 5.97 -13.16
C VAL A 42 -6.62 4.56 -13.51
N VAL A 43 -5.32 4.33 -13.44
CA VAL A 43 -4.75 2.99 -13.52
C VAL A 43 -4.40 2.57 -12.11
N ALA A 44 -5.27 1.73 -11.53
CA ALA A 44 -5.05 1.16 -10.21
C ALA A 44 -4.01 0.03 -10.33
N TYR A 45 -2.73 0.37 -10.18
CA TYR A 45 -1.76 -0.60 -9.72
C TYR A 45 -1.65 -0.45 -8.21
N PRO A 46 -1.92 -1.51 -7.41
CA PRO A 46 -1.68 -1.44 -5.98
C PRO A 46 -0.19 -1.13 -5.74
N LEU A 47 0.10 -0.35 -4.70
CA LEU A 47 1.46 -0.25 -4.21
C LEU A 47 1.96 -1.65 -3.90
N ASN A 48 3.20 -1.96 -4.30
CA ASN A 48 3.85 -3.21 -3.91
C ASN A 48 4.01 -3.20 -2.39
N MET A 49 3.12 -3.89 -1.69
CA MET A 49 3.29 -4.15 -0.28
C MET A 49 4.27 -5.31 -0.08
N PRO A 50 5.04 -5.32 1.02
CA PRO A 50 5.81 -6.49 1.41
C PRO A 50 4.89 -7.72 1.40
N ARG A 51 5.32 -8.82 0.77
CA ARG A 51 4.54 -10.08 0.78
C ARG A 51 4.91 -10.98 1.95
N ALA A 52 5.98 -10.63 2.67
CA ALA A 52 6.43 -11.30 3.87
C ALA A 52 7.17 -10.30 4.78
N LEU A 53 7.20 -10.60 6.07
CA LEU A 53 8.02 -9.90 7.05
C LEU A 53 9.16 -10.78 7.53
N PRO A 54 10.38 -10.24 7.67
CA PRO A 54 11.50 -10.98 8.23
C PRO A 54 11.37 -11.10 9.74
N PHE A 55 11.58 -12.31 10.24
CA PHE A 55 11.68 -12.65 11.66
C PHE A 55 13.02 -13.30 11.91
N TRP A 56 13.66 -12.91 13.00
CA TRP A 56 14.88 -13.56 13.46
C TRP A 56 14.56 -14.44 14.65
N SER A 57 14.88 -15.72 14.49
CA SER A 57 14.84 -16.70 15.57
C SER A 57 15.98 -16.42 16.56
N SER A 58 15.84 -16.93 17.78
CA SER A 58 16.84 -16.74 18.84
C SER A 58 18.22 -17.34 18.52
N ASP A 59 18.27 -18.27 17.57
CA ASP A 59 19.50 -18.87 17.04
C ASP A 59 20.16 -18.02 15.94
N GLY A 60 19.57 -16.88 15.58
CA GLY A 60 20.05 -15.98 14.53
C GLY A 60 19.55 -16.33 13.12
N THR A 61 18.78 -17.39 12.95
CA THR A 61 18.20 -17.77 11.66
C THR A 61 17.12 -16.76 11.26
N ARG A 62 17.13 -16.34 9.99
CA ARG A 62 16.08 -15.49 9.43
C ARG A 62 15.03 -16.36 8.76
N GLU A 63 13.77 -16.11 9.11
CA GLU A 63 12.58 -16.65 8.49
C GLU A 63 11.73 -15.52 7.91
N ASP A 64 11.14 -15.71 6.74
CA ASP A 64 10.22 -14.74 6.15
C ASP A 64 8.79 -15.27 6.28
N ILE A 65 7.96 -14.62 7.11
CA ILE A 65 6.57 -15.04 7.32
C ILE A 65 5.69 -14.36 6.28
N PRO A 66 4.96 -15.11 5.44
CA PRO A 66 4.05 -14.54 4.45
C PRO A 66 2.92 -13.74 5.10
N LEU A 67 2.63 -12.57 4.53
CA LEU A 67 1.45 -11.77 4.88
C LEU A 67 0.23 -12.25 4.08
N THR A 68 -0.96 -11.96 4.60
CA THR A 68 -2.23 -12.18 3.87
C THR A 68 -2.31 -11.26 2.65
N THR A 69 -3.30 -11.49 1.78
CA THR A 69 -3.56 -10.62 0.61
C THR A 69 -3.84 -9.17 1.00
N ASN A 70 -4.30 -8.94 2.22
CA ASN A 70 -4.57 -7.60 2.77
C ASN A 70 -3.33 -6.99 3.46
N GLY A 71 -2.17 -7.66 3.43
CA GLY A 71 -0.96 -7.20 4.09
C GLY A 71 -0.94 -7.43 5.60
N GLU A 72 -1.71 -8.39 6.12
CA GLU A 72 -1.80 -8.67 7.56
C GLU A 72 -0.89 -9.85 7.95
N LEU A 73 -0.37 -9.84 9.18
CA LEU A 73 0.41 -10.96 9.70
C LEU A 73 -0.54 -12.01 10.32
N PRO A 74 -0.63 -13.23 9.77
CA PRO A 74 -1.44 -14.29 10.36
C PRO A 74 -0.73 -14.93 11.55
N PHE A 75 -1.48 -15.20 12.62
CA PHE A 75 -1.02 -15.96 13.77
C PHE A 75 -2.16 -16.81 14.34
N TRP A 76 -1.81 -17.76 15.20
CA TRP A 76 -2.77 -18.61 15.88
C TRP A 76 -2.78 -18.26 17.37
N LEU A 77 -3.98 -18.11 17.92
CA LEU A 77 -4.19 -17.99 19.36
C LEU A 77 -3.93 -19.33 20.04
N SER A 78 -3.71 -19.30 21.35
CA SER A 78 -3.46 -20.52 22.14
C SER A 78 -4.64 -21.50 22.14
N ASP A 79 -5.84 -21.02 21.83
CA ASP A 79 -7.04 -21.85 21.65
C ASP A 79 -7.18 -22.46 20.24
N GLY A 80 -6.22 -22.18 19.35
CA GLY A 80 -6.23 -22.66 17.97
C GLY A 80 -7.11 -21.83 17.03
N THR A 81 -7.57 -20.65 17.42
CA THR A 81 -8.28 -19.72 16.53
C THR A 81 -7.29 -18.90 15.71
N PRO A 82 -7.48 -18.75 14.38
CA PRO A 82 -6.64 -17.87 13.58
C PRO A 82 -6.99 -16.40 13.85
N ALA A 83 -5.97 -15.55 13.91
CA ALA A 83 -6.09 -14.12 14.10
C ALA A 83 -5.06 -13.36 13.25
N ASN A 84 -5.32 -12.07 12.99
CA ASN A 84 -4.50 -11.24 12.12
C ASN A 84 -4.08 -9.94 12.82
N ILE A 85 -2.80 -9.58 12.69
CA ILE A 85 -2.30 -8.25 13.10
C ILE A 85 -2.17 -7.41 11.84
N THR A 86 -2.82 -6.24 11.83
CA THR A 86 -2.63 -5.24 10.78
C THR A 86 -1.20 -4.74 10.80
N VAL A 87 -0.50 -4.87 9.68
CA VAL A 87 0.84 -4.30 9.51
C VAL A 87 0.68 -2.87 9.01
N VAL A 88 1.20 -1.92 9.79
CA VAL A 88 1.27 -0.51 9.38
C VAL A 88 2.69 -0.21 8.97
N THR A 89 2.93 -0.05 7.66
CA THR A 89 4.23 0.38 7.16
C THR A 89 4.29 1.91 7.22
N SER A 90 5.31 2.47 7.87
CA SER A 90 5.64 3.89 7.71
C SER A 90 6.20 4.08 6.30
N GLY A 91 5.43 4.70 5.41
CA GLY A 91 5.92 5.20 4.12
C GLY A 91 6.78 6.44 4.29
#